data_AF-A0AAD9XKJ4-F1
#
_entry.id   AF-A0AAD9XKJ4-F1
#
_cell.length_a   1.000
_cell.length_b   1.000
_cell.length_c   1.000
_cell.angle_alpha   90.00
_cell.angle_beta   90.00
_cell.angle_gamma   90.00
#
_symmetry.space_group_name_H-M   'P 1'
#
loop_
_entity.id
_entity.type
_entity.pdbx_description
1 polymer ?
#
loop_
_entity_poly.entity_id
_entity_poly.type
_entity_poly.pdbx_seq_one_letter_code
_entity_poly.pdbx_strand_id
1 'polypeptide(L)'
;AVAIYRGHLFAKDSGLLPICDESDAQMVVNIINSSSVPLSDVGLIIHDIRLFLVGSPGCCVTFVPRLVNLAAHGLAKFGLSIDGNLYCMEKCPPVVAQTVLGDCPRQA
;
A
#
# COMPACT_ATOMS: atom_id res chain seq x y z
N ALA A 1 -0.60 8.41 0.15
CA ALA A 1 0.13 8.48 1.43
C ALA A 1 -0.58 7.66 2.51
N VAL A 2 -1.81 8.03 2.91
CA VAL A 2 -2.55 7.31 3.98
C VAL A 2 -2.68 5.79 3.72
N ALA A 3 -2.99 5.38 2.49
CA ALA A 3 -3.09 3.96 2.16
C ALA A 3 -1.77 3.19 2.40
N ILE A 4 -0.64 3.76 1.99
CA ILE A 4 0.70 3.20 2.23
C ILE A 4 0.97 3.10 3.73
N TYR A 5 0.75 4.20 4.48
CA TYR A 5 0.96 4.20 5.92
C TYR A 5 0.11 3.14 6.66
N ARG A 6 -1.17 3.01 6.30
CA ARG A 6 -2.04 1.97 6.87
C ARG A 6 -1.62 0.56 6.44
N GLY A 7 -1.15 0.40 5.20
CA GLY A 7 -0.56 -0.85 4.71
C GLY A 7 0.67 -1.27 5.52
N HIS A 8 1.58 -0.34 5.79
CA HIS A 8 2.75 -0.58 6.64
C HIS A 8 2.36 -1.05 8.06
N LEU A 9 1.41 -0.35 8.71
CA LEU A 9 0.93 -0.74 10.04
C LEU A 9 0.33 -2.14 10.02
N PHE A 10 -0.56 -2.40 9.07
CA PHE A 10 -1.19 -3.71 8.90
C PHE A 10 -0.17 -4.82 8.67
N ALA A 11 0.81 -4.61 7.79
CA ALA A 11 1.84 -5.60 7.50
C ALA A 11 2.73 -5.88 8.71
N LYS A 12 3.09 -4.83 9.47
CA LYS A 12 3.85 -4.97 10.71
C LYS A 12 3.06 -5.78 11.76
N ASP A 13 1.82 -5.38 12.02
CA ASP A 13 0.97 -6.01 13.03
C ASP A 13 0.60 -7.46 12.65
N SER A 14 0.60 -7.77 11.35
CA SER A 14 0.32 -9.10 10.81
C SER A 14 1.57 -9.97 10.62
N GLY A 15 2.78 -9.48 10.94
CA GLY A 15 4.02 -10.23 10.78
C GLY A 15 4.42 -10.50 9.32
N LEU A 16 4.01 -9.64 8.39
CA LEU A 16 4.24 -9.77 6.94
C LEU A 16 5.51 -9.07 6.44
N LEU A 17 6.30 -8.47 7.33
CA LEU A 17 7.52 -7.77 6.94
C LEU A 17 8.64 -8.75 6.53
N PRO A 18 9.49 -8.37 5.56
CA PRO A 18 9.52 -7.09 4.82
C PRO A 18 8.49 -7.04 3.68
N ILE A 19 8.07 -5.83 3.29
CA ILE A 19 7.11 -5.59 2.20
C ILE A 19 7.64 -4.59 1.15
N CYS A 20 7.17 -4.72 -0.09
CA CYS A 20 7.32 -3.70 -1.13
C CYS A 20 5.95 -3.10 -1.44
N ASP A 21 5.74 -1.84 -1.10
CA ASP A 21 4.50 -1.13 -1.40
C ASP A 21 4.52 -0.59 -2.83
N GLU A 22 3.62 -1.10 -3.65
CA GLU A 22 3.41 -0.62 -5.01
C GLU A 22 2.29 0.43 -5.02
N SER A 23 2.54 1.59 -5.63
CA SER A 23 1.55 2.67 -5.72
C SER A 23 1.53 3.33 -7.10
N ASP A 24 0.34 3.65 -7.59
CA ASP A 24 0.14 4.43 -8.82
C ASP A 24 0.18 5.95 -8.61
N ALA A 25 0.39 6.40 -7.37
CA ALA A 25 0.53 7.81 -7.03
C ALA A 25 2.00 8.27 -7.15
N GLN A 26 2.50 8.44 -8.38
CA GLN A 26 3.90 8.81 -8.66
C GLN A 26 4.43 9.95 -7.78
N MET A 27 3.66 11.03 -7.62
CA MET A 27 4.07 12.18 -6.80
C MET A 27 4.30 11.78 -5.33
N VAL A 28 3.44 10.93 -4.77
CA VAL A 28 3.56 10.43 -3.40
C VAL A 28 4.79 9.55 -3.27
N VAL A 29 5.00 8.61 -4.20
CA VAL A 29 6.18 7.73 -4.20
C VAL A 29 7.46 8.55 -4.29
N ASN A 30 7.51 9.54 -5.19
CA ASN A 30 8.67 10.42 -5.34
C ASN A 30 8.95 11.21 -4.07
N ILE A 31 7.90 11.74 -3.42
CA ILE A 31 8.06 12.44 -2.15
C ILE A 31 8.57 11.47 -1.09
N ILE A 32 8.02 10.26 -0.94
CA ILE A 32 8.51 9.29 0.07
C ILE A 32 10.01 9.02 -0.12
N ASN A 33 10.41 8.80 -1.38
CA ASN A 33 11.77 8.41 -1.75
C ASN A 33 12.75 9.60 -1.85
N SER A 34 12.28 10.84 -1.80
CA SER A 34 13.16 12.02 -1.78
C SER A 34 13.62 12.37 -0.36
N SER A 35 14.57 13.29 -0.24
CA SER A 35 14.99 13.84 1.04
C SER A 35 14.12 15.03 1.50
N SER A 36 13.27 15.59 0.63
CA SER A 36 12.49 16.80 0.92
C SER A 36 11.23 16.47 1.71
N VAL A 37 11.00 17.10 2.87
CA VAL A 37 9.75 16.97 3.62
C VAL A 37 8.82 18.13 3.22
N PRO A 38 7.64 17.88 2.64
CA PRO A 38 6.67 18.94 2.38
C PRO A 38 6.10 19.46 3.71
N LEU A 39 6.01 20.79 3.88
CA LEU A 39 5.49 21.47 5.09
C LEU A 39 3.95 21.45 5.20
N SER A 40 3.32 20.39 4.71
CA SER A 40 1.86 20.21 4.67
C SER A 40 1.45 19.10 5.64
N ASP A 41 0.16 18.98 5.97
CA ASP A 41 -0.36 17.89 6.81
C ASP A 41 -0.01 16.49 6.25
N VAL A 42 0.01 16.34 4.92
CA VAL A 42 0.45 15.08 4.29
C VAL A 42 1.93 14.79 4.57
N GLY A 43 2.73 15.81 4.84
CA GLY A 43 4.14 15.72 5.21
C GLY A 43 4.38 14.96 6.51
N LEU A 44 3.46 15.03 7.47
CA LEU A 44 3.52 14.23 8.70
C LEU A 44 3.39 12.73 8.38
N ILE A 45 2.43 12.37 7.53
CA ILE A 45 2.24 10.97 7.10
C ILE A 45 3.45 10.49 6.30
N ILE A 46 4.01 11.34 5.43
CA ILE A 46 5.25 11.03 4.69
C ILE A 46 6.41 10.80 5.66
N HIS A 47 6.53 11.62 6.70
CA HIS A 47 7.57 11.47 7.72
C HIS A 47 7.43 10.12 8.44
N ASP A 48 6.23 9.74 8.86
CA ASP A 48 5.98 8.46 9.52
C ASP A 48 6.29 7.26 8.62
N ILE A 49 5.92 7.35 7.33
CA ILE A 49 6.28 6.34 6.32
C ILE A 49 7.81 6.20 6.23
N ARG A 50 8.55 7.30 6.17
CA ARG A 50 10.03 7.25 6.10
C ARG A 50 10.65 6.66 7.36
N LEU A 51 10.15 7.04 8.54
CA LEU A 51 10.61 6.45 9.81
C LEU A 51 10.39 4.94 9.82
N PHE A 52 9.24 4.47 9.32
CA PHE A 52 8.95 3.05 9.17
C PHE A 52 9.97 2.34 8.26
N LEU A 53 10.28 2.92 7.10
CA LEU A 53 11.23 2.34 6.14
C LEU A 53 12.65 2.28 6.72
N VAL A 54 13.09 3.32 7.44
CA VAL A 54 14.39 3.33 8.14
C VAL A 54 14.44 2.23 9.21
N GLY A 55 13.34 2.04 9.95
CA GLY A 55 13.24 1.03 11.01
C GLY A 55 13.01 -0.40 10.52
N SER A 56 12.71 -0.61 9.24
CA SER A 56 12.31 -1.91 8.68
C SER A 56 13.14 -2.26 7.45
N PRO A 57 14.40 -2.73 7.63
CA PRO A 57 15.28 -3.08 6.53
C PRO A 57 14.62 -4.05 5.55
N GLY A 58 14.78 -3.79 4.25
CA GLY A 58 14.16 -4.58 3.18
C GLY A 58 12.78 -4.11 2.75
N CYS A 59 12.16 -3.15 3.45
CA CYS A 59 10.93 -2.52 2.98
C CYS A 59 11.22 -1.40 1.97
N CYS A 60 10.34 -1.21 0.99
CA CYS A 60 10.45 -0.12 0.02
C CYS A 60 9.08 0.32 -0.51
N VAL A 61 9.04 1.51 -1.13
CA VAL A 61 7.85 2.03 -1.81
C VAL A 61 8.23 2.33 -3.26
N THR A 62 7.50 1.73 -4.20
CA THR A 62 7.78 1.83 -5.64
C THR A 62 6.57 2.33 -6.42
N PHE A 63 6.85 2.99 -7.53
CA PHE A 63 5.80 3.44 -8.44
C PHE A 63 5.49 2.33 -9.43
N VAL A 64 4.20 2.10 -9.63
CA VAL A 64 3.71 1.20 -10.67
C VAL A 64 2.58 1.86 -11.47
N PRO A 65 2.41 1.54 -12.77
CA PRO A 65 1.27 2.04 -13.54
C PRO A 65 -0.07 1.65 -12.89
N ARG A 66 -1.09 2.51 -13.01
CA ARG A 66 -2.44 2.21 -12.49
C ARG A 66 -3.02 0.88 -12.97
N LEU A 67 -2.65 0.44 -14.17
CA LEU A 67 -3.11 -0.82 -14.75
C LEU A 67 -2.63 -2.06 -14.00
N VAL A 68 -1.52 -1.98 -13.26
CA VAL A 68 -1.05 -3.08 -12.40
C VAL A 68 -1.49 -2.89 -10.94
N ASN A 69 -1.91 -1.69 -10.55
CA ASN A 69 -2.45 -1.40 -9.22
C ASN A 69 -3.98 -1.62 -9.10
N LEU A 70 -4.56 -2.46 -9.97
CA LEU A 70 -6.02 -2.63 -10.04
C LEU A 70 -6.61 -3.28 -8.79
N ALA A 71 -5.87 -4.17 -8.12
CA ALA A 71 -6.32 -4.80 -6.89
C ALA A 71 -6.46 -3.75 -5.77
N ALA A 72 -5.43 -2.93 -5.53
CA ALA A 72 -5.53 -1.87 -4.52
C ALA A 72 -6.60 -0.83 -4.90
N HIS A 73 -6.74 -0.50 -6.18
CA HIS A 73 -7.80 0.39 -6.66
C HIS A 73 -9.21 -0.17 -6.37
N GLY A 74 -9.42 -1.47 -6.64
CA GLY A 74 -10.67 -2.17 -6.35
C GLY A 74 -10.98 -2.19 -4.85
N LEU A 75 -9.99 -2.47 -4.00
CA LEU A 75 -10.15 -2.43 -2.54
C LEU A 75 -10.47 -1.02 -2.04
N ALA A 76 -9.78 0.01 -2.55
CA ALA A 76 -10.06 1.39 -2.17
C ALA A 76 -11.49 1.80 -2.54
N LYS A 77 -11.97 1.42 -3.73
CA LYS A 77 -13.35 1.69 -4.16
C LYS A 77 -14.37 0.92 -3.33
N PHE A 78 -14.09 -0.36 -3.01
CA PHE A 78 -14.95 -1.16 -2.15
C PHE A 78 -15.05 -0.58 -0.74
N GLY A 79 -13.94 -0.09 -0.19
CA GLY A 79 -13.90 0.55 1.12
C GLY A 79 -14.82 1.77 1.26
N LEU A 80 -15.15 2.47 0.17
CA LEU A 80 -16.13 3.57 0.19
C LEU A 80 -17.56 3.13 0.52
N SER A 81 -17.85 1.83 0.39
CA SER A 81 -19.17 1.24 0.67
C SER A 81 -19.27 0.58 2.04
N ILE A 82 -18.20 0.61 2.84
CA ILE A 82 -18.12 -0.04 4.14
C ILE A 82 -18.21 1.01 5.24
N ASP A 83 -19.13 0.80 6.20
CA ASP A 83 -19.12 1.55 7.44
C ASP A 83 -18.08 0.96 8.40
N GLY A 84 -16.94 1.65 8.54
CA GLY A 84 -15.87 1.29 9.48
C GLY A 84 -14.68 0.55 8.86
N ASN A 85 -13.96 -0.21 9.68
CA ASN A 85 -12.76 -0.95 9.26
C ASN A 85 -13.11 -2.41 8.97
N LEU A 86 -12.66 -2.93 7.82
CA LEU A 86 -12.75 -4.34 7.46
C LEU A 86 -11.34 -4.92 7.31
N TYR A 87 -11.07 -6.03 7.99
CA TYR A 87 -9.80 -6.76 7.90
C TYR A 87 -10.05 -8.13 7.25
N CYS A 88 -9.37 -8.40 6.15
CA CYS A 88 -9.50 -9.65 5.40
C CYS A 88 -8.14 -10.33 5.28
N MET A 89 -7.91 -11.36 6.11
CA MET A 89 -6.67 -12.16 6.09
C MET A 89 -6.87 -13.52 5.41
N GLU A 90 -7.95 -14.22 5.73
CA GLU A 90 -8.17 -15.59 5.25
C GLU A 90 -8.94 -15.67 3.92
N LYS A 91 -9.69 -14.61 3.59
CA LYS A 91 -10.60 -14.58 2.43
C LYS A 91 -10.32 -13.36 1.57
N CYS A 92 -10.14 -13.58 0.28
CA CYS A 92 -10.03 -12.51 -0.70
C CYS A 92 -11.41 -11.89 -0.96
N PRO A 93 -11.58 -10.55 -0.84
CA PRO A 93 -12.83 -9.89 -1.20
C PRO A 93 -13.19 -10.16 -2.68
N PRO A 94 -14.45 -10.57 -2.99
CA PRO A 94 -14.85 -10.93 -4.35
C PRO A 94 -14.59 -9.83 -5.40
N VAL A 95 -14.65 -8.56 -4.96
CA VAL A 95 -14.41 -7.37 -5.79
C VAL A 95 -13.01 -7.31 -6.41
N VAL A 96 -12.02 -7.99 -5.83
CA VAL A 96 -10.64 -8.03 -6.36
C VAL A 96 -10.14 -9.42 -6.69
N ALA A 97 -10.96 -10.47 -6.47
CA ALA A 97 -10.55 -11.86 -6.66
C ALA A 97 -10.02 -12.14 -8.06
N GLN A 98 -10.68 -11.61 -9.11
CA GLN A 98 -10.24 -11.82 -10.50
C GLN A 98 -8.89 -11.15 -10.79
N THR A 99 -8.67 -9.95 -10.27
CA THR A 99 -7.39 -9.24 -10.43
C THR A 99 -6.28 -10.00 -9.73
N VAL A 100 -6.48 -10.39 -8.47
CA VAL A 100 -5.50 -11.13 -7.67
C VAL A 100 -5.17 -12.49 -8.28
N LEU A 101 -6.16 -13.19 -8.83
CA LEU A 101 -5.93 -14.45 -9.55
C LEU A 101 -5.09 -14.26 -10.83
N GLY A 102 -5.24 -13.12 -11.50
CA GLY A 102 -4.41 -12.76 -12.66
C GLY A 102 -2.95 -12.46 -12.31
N ASP A 103 -2.69 -11.97 -11.09
CA ASP A 103 -1.36 -11.63 -10.58
C ASP A 103 -0.61 -12.84 -10.04
N CYS A 104 -1.32 -13.94 -9.76
CA CYS A 104 -0.69 -15.19 -9.34
C CYS A 104 0.20 -15.70 -10.47
N PRO A 105 1.50 -15.97 -10.23
CA PRO A 105 2.35 -16.59 -11.23
C PRO A 105 1.66 -17.89 -11.64
N ARG A 106 1.44 -18.08 -12.94
CA ARG A 106 0.93 -19.35 -13.46
C ARG A 106 1.83 -20.43 -12.88
N GLN A 107 1.24 -21.37 -12.14
CA GLN A 107 1.98 -22.52 -11.60
C GLN A 107 2.76 -23.14 -12.76
N ALA A 108 4.09 -23.08 -12.68
CA ALA A 108 5.00 -23.68 -13.64
C ALA A 108 4.95 -25.21 -13.52
#